data_AF-A0A450SAQ0-F1
#
_entry.id   AF-A0A450SAQ0-F1
#
_cell.length_a   1.000
_cell.length_b   1.000
_cell.length_c   1.000
_cell.angle_alpha   90.00
_cell.angle_beta   90.00
_cell.angle_gamma   90.00
#
_symmetry.space_group_name_H-M   'P 1'
#
loop_
_entity.id
_entity.type
_entity.pdbx_description
1 polymer ?
#
loop_
_entity_poly.entity_id
_entity_poly.type
_entity_poly.pdbx_seq_one_letter_code
_entity_poly.pdbx_strand_id
1 'polypeptide(L)'
;MNTLSILAGLFFLLAALAAFLDSYLSDQKVDEVRLAILAWWKGFQQQRPTHLAQQASLEFVRLFDAMYGERHFSWKTIWRSLVFSTFGFFVVVLICELIEPGYIPDVIDRGLFYSLFIGNLIADYFSLLETRFVLKRCANSRSVLLPVWLVLDVLASYLIYIFIGLGFVALLFGLLAGEGFEWFYRLFQLDFHINVLSHFTDIQNATAFVYSTFFTSFIFYLFIISSFLIRLLQPIQFMLLPAMRWVSISRNLIKSFVGIAGGMAFSLEAMKRLFPDIGR
;
A
#
# COMPACT_ATOMS: atom_id res chain seq x y z
N MET A 1 14.15 -17.09 -17.52
CA MET A 1 12.99 -16.33 -18.06
C MET A 1 13.45 -14.92 -18.40
N ASN A 2 12.99 -14.31 -19.50
CA ASN A 2 13.34 -12.92 -19.80
C ASN A 2 12.62 -11.98 -18.80
N THR A 3 13.33 -11.05 -18.16
CA THR A 3 12.78 -10.05 -17.22
C THR A 3 11.54 -9.35 -17.77
N LEU A 4 11.50 -9.08 -19.08
CA LEU A 4 10.35 -8.48 -19.74
C LEU A 4 9.08 -9.35 -19.65
N SER A 5 9.22 -10.67 -19.77
CA SER A 5 8.10 -11.61 -19.65
C SER A 5 7.57 -11.65 -18.22
N ILE A 6 8.45 -11.52 -17.22
CA ILE A 6 8.09 -11.46 -15.80
C ILE A 6 7.33 -10.16 -15.50
N LEU A 7 7.87 -9.01 -15.93
CA LEU A 7 7.23 -7.71 -15.76
C LEU A 7 5.87 -7.63 -16.45
N ALA A 8 5.76 -8.16 -17.68
CA ALA A 8 4.48 -8.24 -18.39
C ALA A 8 3.49 -9.14 -17.63
N GLY A 9 3.93 -10.31 -17.15
CA GLY A 9 3.11 -11.20 -16.33
C GLY A 9 2.58 -10.54 -15.06
N LEU A 10 3.44 -9.83 -14.32
CA LEU A 10 3.05 -9.06 -13.14
C LEU A 10 2.10 -7.92 -13.47
N PHE A 11 2.31 -7.23 -14.58
CA PHE A 11 1.39 -6.17 -15.00
C PHE A 11 -0.01 -6.72 -15.29
N PHE A 12 -0.11 -7.85 -16.02
CA PHE A 12 -1.40 -8.50 -16.26
C PHE A 12 -2.03 -9.00 -14.96
N LEU A 13 -1.23 -9.50 -14.01
CA LEU A 13 -1.71 -9.91 -12.70
C LEU A 13 -2.26 -8.71 -11.91
N LEU A 14 -1.57 -7.58 -11.90
CA LEU A 14 -2.04 -6.33 -11.28
C LEU A 14 -3.32 -5.82 -11.93
N ALA A 15 -3.41 -5.87 -13.27
CA ALA A 15 -4.62 -5.51 -13.99
C ALA A 15 -5.79 -6.45 -13.68
N ALA A 16 -5.53 -7.76 -13.56
CA ALA A 16 -6.53 -8.75 -13.17
C ALA A 16 -7.00 -8.52 -11.71
N LEU A 17 -6.07 -8.25 -10.79
CA LEU A 17 -6.39 -7.91 -9.40
C LEU A 17 -7.19 -6.62 -9.30
N ALA A 18 -6.84 -5.59 -10.08
CA ALA A 18 -7.61 -4.36 -10.17
C ALA A 18 -9.02 -4.59 -10.74
N ALA A 19 -9.13 -5.42 -11.77
CA ALA A 19 -10.42 -5.79 -12.34
C ALA A 19 -11.29 -6.58 -11.36
N PHE A 20 -10.65 -7.45 -10.56
CA PHE A 20 -11.30 -8.19 -9.49
C PHE A 20 -11.72 -7.26 -8.35
N LEU A 21 -10.88 -6.32 -7.92
CA LEU A 21 -11.24 -5.30 -6.94
C LEU A 21 -12.45 -4.48 -7.39
N ASP A 22 -12.47 -4.04 -8.65
CA ASP A 22 -13.61 -3.33 -9.23
C ASP A 22 -14.89 -4.20 -9.21
N SER A 23 -14.81 -5.52 -9.38
CA SER A 23 -16.00 -6.38 -9.34
C SER A 23 -16.60 -6.53 -7.93
N TYR A 24 -15.82 -6.29 -6.88
CA TYR A 24 -16.32 -6.26 -5.50
C TYR A 24 -16.91 -4.90 -5.10
N LEU A 25 -16.68 -3.85 -5.88
CA LEU A 25 -17.27 -2.54 -5.67
C LEU A 25 -18.60 -2.48 -6.42
N SER A 26 -19.71 -2.49 -5.68
CA SER A 26 -21.02 -2.19 -6.26
C SER A 26 -21.03 -0.78 -6.84
N ASP A 27 -21.86 -0.53 -7.86
CA ASP A 27 -21.97 0.81 -8.48
C ASP A 27 -22.19 1.92 -7.42
N GLN A 28 -23.04 1.64 -6.42
CA GLN A 28 -23.26 2.53 -5.28
C GLN A 28 -21.95 2.90 -4.55
N LYS A 29 -21.05 1.93 -4.35
CA LYS A 29 -19.77 2.16 -3.66
C LYS A 29 -18.77 2.90 -4.53
N VAL A 30 -18.79 2.65 -5.84
CA VAL A 30 -17.99 3.42 -6.79
C VAL A 30 -18.43 4.88 -6.77
N ASP A 31 -19.74 5.13 -6.72
CA ASP A 31 -20.29 6.47 -6.58
C ASP A 31 -19.95 7.11 -5.22
N GLU A 32 -20.02 6.37 -4.12
CA GLU A 32 -19.58 6.84 -2.79
C GLU A 32 -18.10 7.24 -2.79
N VAL A 33 -17.22 6.41 -3.35
CA VAL A 33 -15.79 6.70 -3.51
C VAL A 33 -15.58 7.95 -4.36
N ARG A 34 -16.26 8.05 -5.51
CA ARG A 34 -16.18 9.20 -6.41
C ARG A 34 -16.63 10.48 -5.70
N LEU A 35 -17.76 10.43 -4.99
CA LEU A 35 -18.28 11.56 -4.23
C LEU A 35 -17.33 11.96 -3.09
N ALA A 36 -16.72 11.01 -2.40
CA ALA A 36 -15.72 11.28 -1.36
C ALA A 36 -14.49 12.01 -1.93
N ILE A 37 -13.98 11.55 -3.08
CA ILE A 37 -12.85 12.21 -3.76
C ILE A 37 -13.21 13.64 -4.20
N LEU A 38 -14.41 13.84 -4.76
CA LEU A 38 -14.88 15.16 -5.17
C LEU A 38 -15.15 16.09 -3.97
N ALA A 39 -15.70 15.57 -2.89
CA ALA A 39 -15.93 16.30 -1.65
C ALA A 39 -14.60 16.71 -0.99
N TRP A 40 -13.62 15.81 -0.96
CA TRP A 40 -12.25 16.11 -0.54
C TRP A 40 -11.66 17.24 -1.38
N TRP A 41 -11.72 17.14 -2.71
CA TRP A 41 -11.20 18.18 -3.61
C TRP A 41 -11.88 19.54 -3.42
N LYS A 42 -13.21 19.56 -3.23
CA LYS A 42 -13.96 20.80 -3.00
C LYS A 42 -13.65 21.42 -1.63
N GLY A 43 -13.62 20.61 -0.58
CA GLY A 43 -13.28 21.07 0.78
C GLY A 43 -11.85 21.61 0.83
N PHE A 44 -10.95 20.96 0.13
CA PHE A 44 -9.57 21.35 -0.04
C PHE A 44 -9.39 22.77 -0.63
N GLN A 45 -10.18 23.15 -1.63
CA GLN A 45 -10.10 24.49 -2.23
C GLN A 45 -10.48 25.60 -1.22
N GLN A 46 -11.39 25.30 -0.28
CA GLN A 46 -12.05 26.30 0.56
C GLN A 46 -11.44 26.47 1.96
N GLN A 47 -10.69 25.48 2.47
CA GLN A 47 -10.29 25.45 3.89
C GLN A 47 -8.89 25.99 4.23
N ARG A 48 -8.69 26.30 5.52
CA ARG A 48 -7.41 26.74 6.10
C ARG A 48 -6.44 25.54 6.26
N PRO A 49 -5.11 25.75 6.13
CA PRO A 49 -4.09 24.70 6.25
C PRO A 49 -4.14 23.90 7.56
N THR A 50 -4.56 24.54 8.65
CA THR A 50 -4.60 23.92 9.99
C THR A 50 -5.65 22.82 10.11
N HIS A 51 -6.71 22.85 9.31
CA HIS A 51 -7.78 21.85 9.29
C HIS A 51 -7.64 20.85 8.14
N LEU A 52 -6.71 21.11 7.22
CA LEU A 52 -6.52 20.30 6.01
C LEU A 52 -6.16 18.86 6.32
N ALA A 53 -5.24 18.62 7.27
CA ALA A 53 -4.86 17.27 7.65
C ALA A 53 -5.98 16.52 8.39
N GLN A 54 -6.77 17.21 9.21
CA GLN A 54 -7.93 16.60 9.89
C GLN A 54 -9.00 16.20 8.89
N GLN A 55 -9.35 17.11 7.96
CA GLN A 55 -10.31 16.81 6.91
C GLN A 55 -9.80 15.73 5.96
N ALA A 56 -8.53 15.80 5.54
CA ALA A 56 -7.91 14.77 4.71
C ALA A 56 -7.97 13.41 5.42
N SER A 57 -7.67 13.35 6.72
CA SER A 57 -7.81 12.11 7.50
C SER A 57 -9.26 11.61 7.50
N LEU A 58 -10.25 12.50 7.66
CA LEU A 58 -11.67 12.13 7.72
C LEU A 58 -12.19 11.63 6.36
N GLU A 59 -11.82 12.30 5.27
CA GLU A 59 -12.17 11.85 3.92
C GLU A 59 -11.41 10.57 3.53
N PHE A 60 -10.16 10.42 3.98
CA PHE A 60 -9.42 9.18 3.79
C PHE A 60 -10.09 8.02 4.55
N VAL A 61 -10.58 8.22 5.78
CA VAL A 61 -11.37 7.20 6.50
C VAL A 61 -12.61 6.80 5.70
N ARG A 62 -13.34 7.76 5.11
CA ARG A 62 -14.51 7.45 4.28
C ARG A 62 -14.13 6.66 3.04
N LEU A 63 -13.07 7.07 2.34
CA LEU A 63 -12.53 6.35 1.18
C LEU A 63 -12.12 4.93 1.57
N PHE A 64 -11.42 4.80 2.70
CA PHE A 64 -10.96 3.54 3.24
C PHE A 64 -12.12 2.61 3.64
N ASP A 65 -13.13 3.14 4.32
CA ASP A 65 -14.35 2.41 4.71
C ASP A 65 -15.17 2.01 3.48
N ALA A 66 -15.21 2.83 2.42
CA ALA A 66 -15.85 2.48 1.17
C ALA A 66 -15.15 1.30 0.48
N MET A 67 -13.82 1.33 0.39
CA MET A 67 -12.99 0.27 -0.22
C MET A 67 -13.03 -1.03 0.60
N TYR A 68 -12.61 -1.01 1.86
CA TYR A 68 -12.45 -2.20 2.69
C TYR A 68 -13.75 -2.64 3.39
N GLY A 69 -14.72 -1.74 3.54
CA GLY A 69 -15.98 -1.97 4.25
C GLY A 69 -15.94 -1.49 5.70
N GLU A 70 -17.08 -1.00 6.18
CA GLU A 70 -17.21 -0.46 7.55
C GLU A 70 -17.14 -1.54 8.64
N ARG A 71 -17.61 -2.77 8.35
CA ARG A 71 -17.70 -3.87 9.33
C ARG A 71 -16.46 -4.78 9.28
N HIS A 72 -15.65 -4.70 10.33
CA HIS A 72 -14.35 -5.38 10.46
C HIS A 72 -14.40 -6.91 10.31
N PHE A 73 -15.35 -7.56 10.98
CA PHE A 73 -15.47 -9.03 11.01
C PHE A 73 -16.41 -9.58 9.92
N SER A 74 -16.71 -8.79 8.90
CA SER A 74 -17.48 -9.32 7.78
C SER A 74 -16.55 -10.11 6.85
N TRP A 75 -17.02 -11.28 6.42
CA TRP A 75 -16.29 -12.11 5.44
C TRP A 75 -15.93 -11.30 4.18
N LYS A 76 -16.81 -10.40 3.75
CA LYS A 76 -16.58 -9.49 2.63
C LYS A 76 -15.37 -8.56 2.87
N THR A 77 -15.21 -8.02 4.07
CA THR A 77 -14.08 -7.15 4.43
C THR A 77 -12.76 -7.92 4.48
N ILE A 78 -12.77 -9.15 5.02
CA ILE A 78 -11.59 -10.02 5.00
C ILE A 78 -11.13 -10.27 3.56
N TRP A 79 -12.04 -10.69 2.67
CA TRP A 79 -11.68 -10.92 1.26
C TRP A 79 -11.15 -9.67 0.58
N ARG A 80 -11.79 -8.51 0.77
CA ARG A 80 -11.32 -7.24 0.18
C ARG A 80 -9.93 -6.89 0.68
N SER A 81 -9.69 -7.03 1.98
CA SER A 81 -8.37 -6.81 2.58
C SER A 81 -7.32 -7.72 1.95
N LEU A 82 -7.58 -9.02 1.85
CA LEU A 82 -6.63 -9.97 1.24
C LEU A 82 -6.31 -9.60 -0.21
N VAL A 83 -7.29 -9.19 -1.00
CA VAL A 83 -7.07 -8.77 -2.40
C VAL A 83 -6.25 -7.49 -2.47
N PHE A 84 -6.56 -6.49 -1.65
CA PHE A 84 -5.79 -5.24 -1.61
C PHE A 84 -4.36 -5.44 -1.11
N SER A 85 -4.14 -6.26 -0.08
CA SER A 85 -2.82 -6.65 0.40
C SER A 85 -2.03 -7.39 -0.67
N THR A 86 -2.67 -8.34 -1.36
CA THR A 86 -2.05 -9.05 -2.49
C THR A 86 -1.67 -8.08 -3.60
N PHE A 87 -2.55 -7.13 -3.93
CA PHE A 87 -2.26 -6.07 -4.91
C PHE A 87 -1.07 -5.21 -4.48
N GLY A 88 -1.05 -4.73 -3.23
CA GLY A 88 0.05 -3.94 -2.67
C GLY A 88 1.37 -4.70 -2.70
N PHE A 89 1.36 -5.96 -2.29
CA PHE A 89 2.52 -6.84 -2.36
C PHE A 89 3.08 -6.95 -3.79
N PHE A 90 2.24 -7.22 -4.79
CA PHE A 90 2.72 -7.32 -6.16
C PHE A 90 3.22 -5.99 -6.73
N VAL A 91 2.65 -4.85 -6.32
CA VAL A 91 3.18 -3.53 -6.67
C VAL A 91 4.60 -3.37 -6.09
N VAL A 92 4.80 -3.73 -4.82
CA VAL A 92 6.12 -3.62 -4.19
C VAL A 92 7.13 -4.59 -4.83
N VAL A 93 6.75 -5.84 -5.09
CA VAL A 93 7.60 -6.80 -5.81
C VAL A 93 8.02 -6.27 -7.18
N LEU A 94 7.10 -5.65 -7.92
CA LEU A 94 7.40 -5.05 -9.21
C LEU A 94 8.38 -3.88 -9.07
N ILE A 95 8.23 -3.03 -8.05
CA ILE A 95 9.18 -1.95 -7.75
C ILE A 95 10.55 -2.53 -7.42
N CYS A 96 10.64 -3.56 -6.58
CA CYS A 96 11.90 -4.22 -6.25
C CYS A 96 12.58 -4.80 -7.49
N GLU A 97 11.86 -5.49 -8.36
CA GLU A 97 12.39 -6.03 -9.63
C GLU A 97 12.87 -4.93 -10.59
N LEU A 98 12.20 -3.76 -10.60
CA LEU A 98 12.62 -2.62 -11.42
C LEU A 98 13.92 -1.98 -10.92
N ILE A 99 14.16 -1.99 -9.61
CA ILE A 99 15.38 -1.42 -9.01
C ILE A 99 16.52 -2.44 -9.06
N GLU A 100 16.23 -3.71 -8.74
CA GLU A 100 17.18 -4.82 -8.72
C GLU A 100 16.67 -5.98 -9.59
N PRO A 101 17.06 -6.01 -10.88
CA PRO A 101 16.64 -7.07 -11.80
C PRO A 101 17.12 -8.45 -11.33
N GLY A 102 16.21 -9.43 -11.26
CA GLY A 102 16.50 -10.76 -10.70
C GLY A 102 15.98 -10.96 -9.28
N TYR A 103 15.37 -9.94 -8.67
CA TYR A 103 14.74 -10.04 -7.36
C TYR A 103 13.70 -11.18 -7.27
N ILE A 104 12.77 -11.28 -8.23
CA ILE A 104 11.66 -12.23 -8.19
C ILE A 104 12.12 -13.70 -8.14
N PRO A 105 12.98 -14.21 -9.04
CA PRO A 105 13.43 -15.60 -8.96
C PRO A 105 14.15 -15.89 -7.64
N ASP A 106 14.96 -14.96 -7.14
CA ASP A 106 15.69 -15.12 -5.88
C ASP A 106 14.76 -15.27 -4.67
N VAL A 107 13.64 -14.54 -4.64
CA VAL A 107 12.64 -14.70 -3.58
C VAL A 107 11.89 -16.02 -3.69
N ILE A 108 11.52 -16.45 -4.91
CA ILE A 108 10.77 -17.67 -5.15
C ILE A 108 11.60 -18.92 -4.81
N ASP A 109 12.86 -18.96 -5.24
CA ASP A 109 13.73 -20.14 -5.13
C ASP A 109 14.07 -20.52 -3.68
N ARG A 110 13.94 -19.59 -2.73
CA ARG A 110 14.21 -19.84 -1.30
C ARG A 110 13.13 -20.62 -0.56
N GLY A 111 12.02 -20.96 -1.20
CA GLY A 111 10.97 -21.84 -0.64
C GLY A 111 10.17 -21.27 0.55
N LEU A 112 10.55 -20.12 1.10
CA LEU A 112 9.82 -19.43 2.19
C LEU A 112 8.75 -18.47 1.69
N PHE A 113 8.68 -18.22 0.38
CA PHE A 113 7.80 -17.25 -0.25
C PHE A 113 6.34 -17.37 0.24
N TYR A 114 5.76 -18.57 0.13
CA TYR A 114 4.35 -18.78 0.48
C TYR A 114 4.06 -18.54 1.96
N SER A 115 4.97 -18.93 2.85
CA SER A 115 4.78 -18.78 4.29
C SER A 115 4.91 -17.32 4.72
N LEU A 116 5.92 -16.62 4.19
CA LEU A 116 6.09 -15.18 4.40
C LEU A 116 4.92 -14.39 3.80
N PHE A 117 4.42 -14.81 2.64
CA PHE A 117 3.26 -14.19 2.00
C PHE A 117 2.01 -14.35 2.86
N ILE A 118 1.72 -15.55 3.38
CA ILE A 118 0.59 -15.80 4.28
C ILE A 118 0.74 -14.98 5.57
N GLY A 119 1.92 -15.00 6.19
CA GLY A 119 2.20 -14.21 7.39
C GLY A 119 2.00 -12.71 7.14
N ASN A 120 2.44 -12.22 5.98
CA ASN A 120 2.22 -10.84 5.56
C ASN A 120 0.74 -10.51 5.39
N LEU A 121 -0.05 -11.37 4.74
CA LEU A 121 -1.49 -11.16 4.59
C LEU A 121 -2.22 -11.05 5.95
N ILE A 122 -1.80 -11.85 6.93
CA ILE A 122 -2.34 -11.78 8.29
C ILE A 122 -1.92 -10.46 8.94
N ALA A 123 -0.64 -10.11 8.89
CA ALA A 123 -0.12 -8.85 9.44
C ALA A 123 -0.83 -7.64 8.83
N ASP A 124 -0.99 -7.60 7.51
CA ASP A 124 -1.68 -6.54 6.79
C ASP A 124 -3.13 -6.38 7.26
N TYR A 125 -3.85 -7.49 7.47
CA TYR A 125 -5.22 -7.43 7.98
C TYR A 125 -5.29 -6.73 9.34
N PHE A 126 -4.37 -7.02 10.25
CA PHE A 126 -4.30 -6.35 11.55
C PHE A 126 -3.82 -4.90 11.44
N SER A 127 -2.84 -4.64 10.57
CA SER A 127 -2.36 -3.28 10.27
C SER A 127 -3.50 -2.40 9.75
N LEU A 128 -4.37 -2.92 8.87
CA LEU A 128 -5.56 -2.20 8.39
C LEU A 128 -6.52 -1.78 9.52
N LEU A 129 -6.69 -2.62 10.55
CA LEU A 129 -7.52 -2.29 11.72
C LEU A 129 -6.89 -1.17 12.54
N GLU A 130 -5.57 -1.26 12.73
CA GLU A 130 -4.74 -0.30 13.45
C GLU A 130 -4.75 1.06 12.75
N THR A 131 -4.44 1.10 11.45
CA THR A 131 -4.48 2.33 10.66
C THR A 131 -5.84 2.98 10.72
N ARG A 132 -6.95 2.23 10.60
CA ARG A 132 -8.30 2.80 10.75
C ARG A 132 -8.52 3.43 12.13
N PHE A 133 -8.04 2.78 13.18
CA PHE A 133 -8.14 3.32 14.53
C PHE A 133 -7.35 4.62 14.65
N VAL A 134 -6.10 4.66 14.19
CA VAL A 134 -5.25 5.86 14.22
C VAL A 134 -5.88 6.97 13.41
N LEU A 135 -6.40 6.69 12.22
CA LEU A 135 -7.06 7.68 11.37
C LEU A 135 -8.28 8.32 12.03
N LYS A 136 -9.12 7.51 12.69
CA LYS A 136 -10.28 8.02 13.45
C LYS A 136 -9.84 8.89 14.63
N ARG A 137 -8.68 8.61 15.23
CA ARG A 137 -8.09 9.45 16.28
C ARG A 137 -7.50 10.73 15.70
N CYS A 138 -6.78 10.67 14.59
CA CYS A 138 -6.26 11.82 13.85
C CYS A 138 -7.37 12.82 13.52
N ALA A 139 -8.48 12.35 12.96
CA ALA A 139 -9.63 13.17 12.58
C ALA A 139 -10.24 13.95 13.76
N ASN A 140 -10.16 13.40 14.98
CA ASN A 140 -10.72 13.99 16.20
C ASN A 140 -9.68 14.71 17.08
N SER A 141 -8.40 14.63 16.72
CA SER A 141 -7.29 15.18 17.51
C SER A 141 -6.95 16.62 17.12
N ARG A 142 -6.31 17.36 18.02
CA ARG A 142 -5.75 18.69 17.69
C ARG A 142 -4.64 18.53 16.65
N SER A 143 -4.51 19.48 15.73
CA SER A 143 -3.53 19.44 14.63
C SER A 143 -2.08 19.21 15.09
N VAL A 144 -1.71 19.67 16.28
CA VAL A 144 -0.37 19.49 16.87
C VAL A 144 -0.06 18.02 17.20
N LEU A 145 -1.08 17.18 17.43
CA LEU A 145 -0.90 15.76 17.76
C LEU A 145 -0.80 14.86 16.51
N LEU A 146 -1.03 15.40 15.31
CA LEU A 146 -1.00 14.60 14.08
C LEU A 146 0.33 13.87 13.85
N PRO A 147 1.51 14.51 13.99
CA PRO A 147 2.78 13.81 13.80
C PRO A 147 2.95 12.65 14.79
N VAL A 148 2.46 12.81 16.03
CA VAL A 148 2.52 11.76 17.05
C VAL A 148 1.71 10.55 16.62
N TRP A 149 0.49 10.77 16.10
CA TRP A 149 -0.34 9.69 15.60
C TRP A 149 0.28 8.97 14.39
N LEU A 150 0.93 9.69 13.47
CA LEU A 150 1.64 9.08 12.34
C LEU A 150 2.83 8.24 12.81
N VAL A 151 3.61 8.71 13.78
CA VAL A 151 4.71 7.92 14.36
C VAL A 151 4.17 6.67 15.04
N LEU A 152 3.06 6.78 15.77
CA LEU A 152 2.40 5.63 16.40
C LEU A 152 1.90 4.60 15.37
N ASP A 153 1.35 5.05 14.24
CA ASP A 153 0.92 4.18 13.12
C ASP A 153 2.08 3.37 12.54
N VAL A 154 3.22 4.03 12.26
CA VAL A 154 4.43 3.34 11.78
C VAL A 154 4.95 2.33 12.80
N LEU A 155 5.04 2.74 14.08
CA LEU A 155 5.53 1.86 15.13
C LEU A 155 4.60 0.66 15.34
N ALA A 156 3.29 0.88 15.36
CA ALA A 156 2.33 -0.20 15.53
C ALA A 156 2.32 -1.15 14.32
N SER A 157 2.38 -0.62 13.09
CA SER A 157 2.55 -1.42 11.87
C SER A 157 3.82 -2.28 11.91
N TYR A 158 4.94 -1.71 12.37
CA TYR A 158 6.19 -2.45 12.57
C TYR A 158 6.03 -3.58 13.61
N LEU A 159 5.44 -3.29 14.77
CA LEU A 159 5.21 -4.32 15.80
C LEU A 159 4.26 -5.42 15.32
N ILE A 160 3.21 -5.07 14.57
CA ILE A 160 2.28 -6.02 13.96
C ILE A 160 3.04 -6.91 12.97
N TYR A 161 3.87 -6.34 12.11
CA TYR A 161 4.69 -7.12 11.18
C TYR A 161 5.59 -8.12 11.91
N ILE A 162 6.33 -7.67 12.93
CA ILE A 162 7.27 -8.51 13.67
C ILE A 162 6.55 -9.62 14.45
N PHE A 163 5.54 -9.26 15.25
CA PHE A 163 4.92 -10.21 16.17
C PHE A 163 3.79 -11.03 15.56
N ILE A 164 3.02 -10.46 14.64
CA ILE A 164 1.92 -11.18 13.98
C ILE A 164 2.42 -11.82 12.69
N GLY A 165 3.12 -11.07 11.83
CA GLY A 165 3.63 -11.60 10.57
C GLY A 165 4.75 -12.61 10.76
N LEU A 166 5.92 -12.14 11.19
CA LEU A 166 7.10 -12.98 11.37
C LEU A 166 6.95 -13.92 12.58
N GLY A 167 6.29 -13.48 13.65
CA GLY A 167 5.96 -14.32 14.81
C GLY A 167 5.15 -15.56 14.46
N PHE A 168 4.12 -15.41 13.62
CA PHE A 168 3.33 -16.55 13.15
C PHE A 168 4.20 -17.55 12.38
N VAL A 169 5.02 -17.06 11.45
CA VAL A 169 5.91 -17.90 10.63
C VAL A 169 6.97 -18.60 11.51
N ALA A 170 7.59 -17.86 12.42
CA ALA A 170 8.61 -18.37 13.34
C ALA A 170 8.04 -19.45 14.27
N LEU A 171 6.83 -19.26 14.80
CA LEU A 171 6.16 -20.27 15.63
C LEU A 171 5.78 -21.51 14.82
N LEU A 172 5.20 -21.32 13.63
CA LEU A 172 4.79 -22.43 12.77
C LEU A 172 5.99 -23.32 12.40
N PHE A 173 7.09 -22.72 11.93
CA PHE A 173 8.29 -23.47 11.55
C PHE A 173 9.05 -24.00 12.75
N GLY A 174 9.18 -23.24 13.85
CA GLY A 174 9.81 -23.72 15.07
C GLY A 174 9.12 -24.97 15.62
N LEU A 175 7.79 -24.99 15.62
CA LEU A 175 7.01 -26.17 16.01
C LEU A 175 7.18 -27.34 15.04
N LEU A 176 7.14 -27.10 13.72
CA LEU A 176 7.31 -28.14 12.71
C LEU A 176 8.72 -28.74 12.68
N ALA A 177 9.75 -27.94 12.96
CA ALA A 177 11.14 -28.36 13.01
C ALA A 177 11.54 -29.02 14.35
N GLY A 178 10.65 -29.00 15.35
CA GLY A 178 10.94 -29.50 16.69
C GLY A 178 11.81 -28.57 17.54
N GLU A 179 12.09 -27.35 17.08
CA GLU A 179 12.82 -26.30 17.81
C GLU A 179 11.92 -25.48 18.74
N GLY A 180 10.63 -25.83 18.83
CA GLY A 180 9.67 -25.24 19.76
C GLY A 180 9.54 -23.72 19.59
N PHE A 181 9.87 -22.98 20.65
CA PHE A 181 9.78 -21.52 20.69
C PHE A 181 11.10 -20.79 20.33
N GLU A 182 12.19 -21.50 20.02
CA GLU A 182 13.50 -20.86 19.80
C GLU A 182 13.49 -19.81 18.68
N TRP A 183 12.83 -20.11 17.57
CA TRP A 183 12.67 -19.18 16.45
C TRP A 183 11.86 -17.94 16.85
N PHE A 184 10.84 -18.12 17.67
CA PHE A 184 10.03 -17.02 18.19
C PHE A 184 10.82 -16.14 19.16
N TYR A 185 11.67 -16.74 20.01
CA TYR A 185 12.55 -15.99 20.91
C TYR A 185 13.56 -15.10 20.17
N ARG A 186 14.02 -15.52 18.97
CA ARG A 186 14.92 -14.69 18.14
C ARG A 186 14.29 -13.34 17.75
N LEU A 187 12.96 -13.24 17.70
CA LEU A 187 12.26 -11.99 17.39
C LEU A 187 12.42 -10.92 18.46
N PHE A 188 12.83 -11.28 19.68
CA PHE A 188 13.08 -10.34 20.77
C PHE A 188 14.54 -9.91 20.86
N GLN A 189 15.42 -10.47 20.02
CA GLN A 189 16.84 -10.12 20.02
C GLN A 189 17.05 -8.81 19.25
N LEU A 190 17.90 -7.93 19.80
CA LEU A 190 18.21 -6.64 19.18
C LEU A 190 18.82 -6.81 17.78
N ASP A 191 19.68 -7.82 17.60
CA ASP A 191 20.34 -8.12 16.33
C ASP A 191 19.33 -8.46 15.23
N PHE A 192 18.22 -9.11 15.59
CA PHE A 192 17.13 -9.38 14.64
C PHE A 192 16.49 -8.08 14.15
N HIS A 193 16.20 -7.15 15.05
CA HIS A 193 15.63 -5.85 14.68
C HIS A 193 16.59 -5.02 13.82
N ILE A 194 17.88 -5.02 14.14
CA ILE A 194 18.91 -4.36 13.32
C ILE A 194 18.93 -4.97 11.91
N ASN A 195 18.87 -6.30 11.81
CA ASN A 195 18.83 -6.98 10.52
C ASN A 195 17.57 -6.60 9.73
N VAL A 196 16.38 -6.63 10.34
CA VAL A 196 15.14 -6.18 9.70
C VAL A 196 15.25 -4.71 9.25
N LEU A 197 15.85 -3.84 10.05
CA LEU A 197 16.05 -2.44 9.68
C LEU A 197 16.98 -2.28 8.48
N SER A 198 17.98 -3.15 8.31
CA SER A 198 18.85 -3.13 7.13
C SER A 198 18.12 -3.44 5.82
N HIS A 199 16.97 -4.13 5.87
CA HIS A 199 16.12 -4.35 4.69
C HIS A 199 15.45 -3.06 4.19
N PHE A 200 15.45 -1.98 4.98
CA PHE A 200 15.02 -0.68 4.50
C PHE A 200 16.10 0.06 3.71
N THR A 201 17.38 -0.26 3.91
CA THR A 201 18.50 0.40 3.23
C THR A 201 18.94 -0.35 1.98
N ASP A 202 18.95 -1.69 2.04
CA ASP A 202 19.38 -2.55 0.95
C ASP A 202 18.23 -3.44 0.49
N ILE A 203 18.03 -3.55 -0.83
CA ILE A 203 17.04 -4.47 -1.38
C ILE A 203 17.57 -5.90 -1.15
N GLN A 204 16.90 -6.60 -0.26
CA GLN A 204 17.12 -8.00 0.07
C GLN A 204 15.84 -8.83 -0.14
N ASN A 205 15.93 -10.15 -0.10
CA ASN A 205 14.80 -11.05 -0.39
C ASN A 205 13.51 -10.76 0.41
N ALA A 206 13.62 -10.31 1.67
CA ALA A 206 12.45 -10.02 2.49
C ALA A 206 11.86 -8.60 2.29
N THR A 207 12.53 -7.75 1.50
CA THR A 207 12.17 -6.33 1.29
C THR A 207 10.73 -6.16 0.85
N ALA A 208 10.29 -6.90 -0.16
CA ALA A 208 8.93 -6.75 -0.65
C ALA A 208 7.88 -7.09 0.40
N PHE A 209 8.14 -8.07 1.28
CA PHE A 209 7.25 -8.40 2.39
C PHE A 209 7.20 -7.26 3.39
N VAL A 210 8.36 -6.78 3.86
CA VAL A 210 8.46 -5.66 4.81
C VAL A 210 7.73 -4.44 4.28
N TYR A 211 8.07 -3.98 3.07
CA TYR A 211 7.48 -2.78 2.48
C TYR A 211 5.99 -2.94 2.15
N SER A 212 5.54 -4.13 1.77
CA SER A 212 4.12 -4.38 1.51
C SER A 212 3.26 -4.23 2.76
N THR A 213 3.78 -4.53 3.95
CA THR A 213 3.04 -4.32 5.21
C THR A 213 2.76 -2.86 5.51
N PHE A 214 3.65 -1.98 5.07
CA PHE A 214 3.45 -0.53 5.19
C PHE A 214 2.70 0.06 4.00
N PHE A 215 2.28 -0.73 3.01
CA PHE A 215 1.71 -0.21 1.76
C PHE A 215 0.47 0.66 2.00
N THR A 216 -0.43 0.24 2.89
CA THR A 216 -1.63 1.02 3.22
C THR A 216 -1.28 2.33 3.91
N SER A 217 -0.45 2.28 4.95
CA SER A 217 0.04 3.48 5.65
C SER A 217 0.79 4.42 4.70
N PHE A 218 1.59 3.86 3.79
CA PHE A 218 2.28 4.61 2.75
C PHE A 218 1.31 5.34 1.82
N ILE A 219 0.26 4.68 1.33
CA ILE A 219 -0.79 5.33 0.53
C ILE A 219 -1.44 6.48 1.33
N PHE A 220 -1.69 6.26 2.62
CA PHE A 220 -2.24 7.30 3.48
C PHE A 220 -1.29 8.50 3.63
N TYR A 221 0.00 8.26 3.88
CA TYR A 221 0.98 9.34 4.00
C TYR A 221 1.15 10.08 2.68
N LEU A 222 1.19 9.34 1.56
CA LEU A 222 1.18 9.92 0.23
C LEU A 222 -0.05 10.81 0.03
N PHE A 223 -1.22 10.37 0.48
CA PHE A 223 -2.45 11.15 0.40
C PHE A 223 -2.39 12.44 1.23
N ILE A 224 -1.89 12.38 2.47
CA ILE A 224 -1.70 13.57 3.32
C ILE A 224 -0.69 14.53 2.70
N ILE A 225 0.50 14.03 2.34
CA ILE A 225 1.58 14.84 1.77
C ILE A 225 1.12 15.46 0.45
N SER A 226 0.47 14.69 -0.41
CA SER A 226 -0.10 15.20 -1.67
C SER A 226 -1.14 16.28 -1.41
N SER A 227 -2.00 16.11 -0.41
CA SER A 227 -2.94 17.14 0.01
C SER A 227 -2.19 18.43 0.39
N PHE A 228 -1.14 18.34 1.20
CA PHE A 228 -0.33 19.51 1.55
C PHE A 228 0.38 20.13 0.33
N LEU A 229 0.97 19.30 -0.52
CA LEU A 229 1.75 19.73 -1.68
C LEU A 229 0.89 20.45 -2.72
N ILE A 230 -0.29 19.89 -3.05
CA ILE A 230 -1.27 20.50 -3.94
C ILE A 230 -1.70 21.88 -3.39
N ARG A 231 -1.70 22.07 -2.06
CA ARG A 231 -2.08 23.37 -1.46
C ARG A 231 -0.97 24.39 -1.60
N LEU A 232 0.25 23.96 -1.31
CA LEU A 232 1.42 24.80 -1.39
C LEU A 232 1.68 25.24 -2.83
N LEU A 233 1.39 24.37 -3.79
CA LEU A 233 1.68 24.58 -5.20
C LEU A 233 0.39 24.84 -5.99
N GLN A 234 -0.05 26.10 -5.99
CA GLN A 234 -1.20 26.56 -6.81
C GLN A 234 -1.16 26.08 -8.28
N PRO A 235 0.00 26.05 -8.98
CA PRO A 235 0.06 25.53 -10.35
C PRO A 235 -0.39 24.07 -10.48
N ILE A 236 -0.11 23.24 -9.47
CA ILE A 236 -0.52 21.82 -9.47
C ILE A 236 -2.04 21.71 -9.44
N GLN A 237 -2.74 22.62 -8.76
CA GLN A 237 -4.20 22.59 -8.71
C GLN A 237 -4.83 22.70 -10.10
N PHE A 238 -4.29 23.59 -10.94
CA PHE A 238 -4.73 23.73 -12.33
C PHE A 238 -4.41 22.50 -13.17
N MET A 239 -3.22 21.91 -12.99
CA MET A 239 -2.83 20.68 -13.69
C MET A 239 -3.68 19.46 -13.31
N LEU A 240 -4.23 19.42 -12.09
CA LEU A 240 -5.07 18.32 -11.62
C LEU A 240 -6.55 18.43 -12.02
N LEU A 241 -7.01 19.60 -12.51
CA LEU A 241 -8.41 19.77 -12.94
C LEU A 241 -8.86 18.76 -14.01
N PRO A 242 -8.08 18.46 -15.06
CA PRO A 242 -8.44 17.43 -16.03
C PRO A 242 -8.57 16.04 -15.39
N ALA A 243 -7.67 15.69 -14.46
CA ALA A 243 -7.73 14.43 -13.73
C ALA A 243 -8.98 14.34 -12.86
N MET A 244 -9.35 15.42 -12.16
CA MET A 244 -10.57 15.46 -11.35
C MET A 244 -11.84 15.39 -12.19
N ARG A 245 -11.87 16.03 -13.36
CA ARG A 245 -12.98 15.89 -14.32
C ARG A 245 -13.08 14.46 -14.82
N TRP A 246 -11.96 13.82 -15.12
CA TRP A 246 -11.95 12.42 -15.52
C TRP A 246 -12.44 11.48 -14.41
N VAL A 247 -12.00 11.68 -13.15
CA VAL A 247 -12.51 10.94 -11.99
C VAL A 247 -14.03 11.09 -11.86
N SER A 248 -14.57 12.29 -12.14
CA SER A 248 -16.01 12.53 -12.08
C SER A 248 -16.83 11.75 -13.13
N ILE A 249 -16.19 11.32 -14.22
CA ILE A 249 -16.85 10.63 -15.35
C ILE A 249 -16.54 9.12 -15.35
N SER A 250 -15.44 8.68 -14.73
CA SER A 250 -15.01 7.28 -14.79
C SER A 250 -15.95 6.34 -14.04
N ARG A 251 -16.42 5.30 -14.73
CA ARG A 251 -17.23 4.20 -14.15
C ARG A 251 -16.41 3.13 -13.45
N ASN A 252 -15.14 2.96 -13.80
CA ASN A 252 -14.27 1.91 -13.25
C ASN A 252 -12.98 2.54 -12.74
N LEU A 253 -13.01 3.11 -11.54
CA LEU A 253 -11.91 3.92 -11.01
C LEU A 253 -10.58 3.15 -10.95
N ILE A 254 -10.57 1.90 -10.43
CA ILE A 254 -9.33 1.17 -10.20
C ILE A 254 -8.72 0.70 -11.52
N LYS A 255 -9.49 0.09 -12.43
CA LYS A 255 -9.02 -0.29 -13.78
C LYS A 255 -8.43 0.90 -14.52
N SER A 256 -9.10 2.03 -14.42
CA SER A 256 -8.69 3.26 -15.06
C SER A 256 -7.36 3.79 -14.52
N PHE A 257 -7.12 3.74 -13.21
CA PHE A 257 -5.82 4.06 -12.61
C PHE A 257 -4.71 3.11 -13.07
N VAL A 258 -4.96 1.80 -13.08
CA VAL A 258 -3.98 0.81 -13.54
C VAL A 258 -3.67 0.97 -15.02
N GLY A 259 -4.67 1.30 -15.85
CA GLY A 259 -4.47 1.60 -17.27
C GLY A 259 -3.56 2.80 -17.50
N ILE A 260 -3.73 3.88 -16.73
CA ILE A 260 -2.86 5.06 -16.80
C ILE A 260 -1.44 4.72 -16.36
N ALA A 261 -1.29 4.09 -15.19
CA ALA A 261 0.01 3.70 -14.65
C ALA A 261 0.75 2.77 -15.62
N GLY A 262 0.04 1.80 -16.21
CA GLY A 262 0.56 0.93 -17.26
C GLY A 262 0.99 1.69 -18.51
N GLY A 263 0.14 2.58 -19.03
CA GLY A 263 0.46 3.40 -20.20
C GLY A 263 1.70 4.26 -19.99
N MET A 264 1.85 4.85 -18.81
CA MET A 264 3.04 5.63 -18.43
C MET A 264 4.28 4.74 -18.34
N ALA A 265 4.19 3.58 -17.69
CA ALA A 265 5.30 2.63 -17.58
C ALA A 265 5.77 2.13 -18.96
N PHE A 266 4.84 1.74 -19.84
CA PHE A 266 5.16 1.32 -21.21
C PHE A 266 5.77 2.45 -22.03
N SER A 267 5.30 3.69 -21.85
CA SER A 267 5.84 4.86 -22.54
C SER A 267 7.25 5.21 -22.06
N LEU A 268 7.52 5.11 -20.75
CA LEU A 268 8.86 5.29 -20.18
C LEU A 268 9.83 4.21 -20.69
N GLU A 269 9.41 2.95 -20.72
CA GLU A 269 10.22 1.84 -21.25
C GLU A 269 10.47 2.01 -22.76
N ALA A 270 9.45 2.41 -23.53
CA ALA A 270 9.61 2.70 -24.95
C ALA A 270 10.59 3.86 -25.19
N MET A 271 10.51 4.94 -24.40
CA MET A 271 11.47 6.04 -24.46
C MET A 271 12.89 5.58 -24.12
N LYS A 272 13.06 4.76 -23.08
CA LYS A 272 14.37 4.21 -22.70
C LYS A 272 15.02 3.39 -23.83
N ARG A 273 14.20 2.68 -24.63
CA ARG A 273 14.68 1.93 -25.81
C ARG A 273 14.98 2.80 -27.01
N LEU A 274 14.18 3.84 -27.24
CA LEU A 274 14.39 4.78 -28.35
C LEU A 274 15.57 5.72 -28.11
N PHE A 275 15.89 6.01 -26.85
CA PHE A 275 16.94 6.92 -26.45
C PHE A 275 17.87 6.30 -25.40
N PRO A 276 18.67 5.27 -25.77
CA PRO A 276 19.54 4.58 -24.85
C PRO A 276 20.61 5.49 -24.22
N ASP A 277 20.95 6.61 -24.86
CA ASP A 277 22.00 7.55 -24.42
C ASP A 277 21.53 8.58 -23.39
N ILE A 278 20.24 8.71 -23.10
CA ILE A 278 19.71 9.71 -22.14
C ILE A 278 19.91 9.27 -20.68
N GLY A 279 20.31 8.02 -20.44
CA GLY A 279 20.48 7.43 -19.10
C GLY A 279 21.91 7.24 -18.60
N ARG A 280 22.92 7.85 -19.26
CA ARG A 280 24.31 7.85 -18.79
C ARG A 280 24.73 9.20 -18.24
#